data_AF-A0A2N2D197-F1
#
_entry.id   AF-A0A2N2D197-F1
#
_cell.length_a   1.000
_cell.length_b   1.000
_cell.length_c   1.000
_cell.angle_alpha   90.00
_cell.angle_beta   90.00
_cell.angle_gamma   90.00
#
_symmetry.space_group_name_H-M   'P 1'
#
loop_
_entity.id
_entity.type
_entity.pdbx_description
1 polymer ?
#
loop_
_entity_poly.entity_id
_entity_poly.type
_entity_poly.pdbx_seq_one_letter_code
_entity_poly.pdbx_strand_id
1 'polypeptide(L)'
;MGVLIFQPLKGKTIRCNEFRVKHKCLSYDICIKYNINKTSNELFRGNIMLGRKSQVVTWHEQVGEEDIMENQISMCREIIIMGGTMEEGLNHLVRRMGEGHFEDTRYLFDDIMEAFRAINAALETVSIQWEETKVGELSDRLQMSIDKMNQFYEDNKLDQGRIDMKFVLMPAFSVWIQEIDKCLSPLIQS
;
A
#
# COMPACT_ATOMS: atom_id res chain seq x y z
N MET A 1 29.44 23.60 -25.23
CA MET A 1 29.03 22.82 -24.04
C MET A 1 28.55 23.81 -23.00
N GLY A 2 27.26 23.82 -22.70
CA GLY A 2 26.71 24.58 -21.57
C GLY A 2 26.24 23.58 -20.52
N VAL A 3 26.75 23.70 -19.29
CA VAL A 3 26.20 23.00 -18.13
C VAL A 3 25.22 23.95 -17.47
N LEU A 4 23.97 23.52 -17.29
CA LEU A 4 22.98 24.24 -16.50
C LEU A 4 22.69 23.44 -15.23
N ILE A 5 22.88 24.10 -14.09
CA ILE A 5 22.59 23.59 -12.75
C ILE A 5 21.22 24.13 -12.33
N PHE A 6 20.33 23.26 -11.84
CA PHE A 6 18.99 23.62 -11.38
C PHE A 6 18.92 23.67 -9.85
N GLN A 7 18.26 24.70 -9.30
CA GLN A 7 17.86 24.74 -7.89
C GLN A 7 16.38 24.32 -7.73
N PRO A 8 16.04 23.53 -6.69
CA PRO A 8 14.69 23.06 -6.46
C PRO A 8 13.83 24.11 -5.75
N LEU A 9 12.61 24.34 -6.25
CA LEU A 9 11.51 24.85 -5.44
C LEU A 9 10.66 23.66 -5.01
N LYS A 10 10.85 23.28 -3.74
CA LYS A 10 10.09 22.31 -2.93
C LYS A 10 9.29 21.25 -3.69
N GLY A 11 9.86 20.04 -3.73
CA GLY A 11 9.06 18.84 -3.47
C GLY A 11 8.86 17.85 -4.61
N LYS A 12 9.77 17.75 -5.58
CA LYS A 12 10.25 16.53 -6.28
C LYS A 12 10.81 16.93 -7.66
N THR A 13 12.04 16.49 -7.93
CA THR A 13 12.71 16.68 -9.21
C THR A 13 12.59 15.37 -9.99
N ILE A 14 11.88 15.39 -11.11
CA ILE A 14 11.88 14.26 -12.05
C ILE A 14 12.94 14.57 -13.11
N ARG A 15 13.95 13.69 -13.24
CA ARG A 15 14.91 13.76 -14.34
C ARG A 15 14.29 13.10 -15.56
N CYS A 16 13.93 13.88 -16.58
CA CYS A 16 13.72 13.34 -17.92
C CYS A 16 15.08 13.22 -18.60
N ASN A 17 15.44 12.01 -19.07
CA ASN A 17 16.79 11.76 -19.56
C ASN A 17 17.07 12.19 -21.00
N GLU A 18 16.09 12.48 -21.86
CA GLU A 18 16.32 13.15 -23.15
C GLU A 18 14.99 13.35 -23.89
N PHE A 19 14.77 14.52 -24.50
CA PHE A 19 13.73 14.73 -25.50
C PHE A 19 14.41 15.15 -26.81
N ARG A 20 14.30 14.33 -27.87
CA ARG A 20 14.68 14.75 -29.23
C ARG A 20 13.46 15.16 -30.02
N VAL A 21 13.20 16.46 -30.10
CA VAL A 21 12.28 17.02 -31.10
C VAL A 21 13.03 17.14 -32.43
N LYS A 22 12.71 16.29 -33.41
CA LYS A 22 13.20 16.47 -34.79
C LYS A 22 12.40 17.57 -35.48
N HIS A 23 12.79 18.82 -35.26
CA HIS A 23 12.48 19.91 -36.19
C HIS A 23 13.76 20.29 -36.93
N LYS A 24 13.67 20.52 -38.24
CA LYS A 24 14.80 20.85 -39.11
C LYS A 24 15.73 21.89 -38.44
N CYS A 25 16.94 21.44 -38.09
CA CYS A 25 18.16 22.22 -37.79
C CYS A 25 18.46 22.83 -36.40
N LEU A 26 17.70 22.65 -35.31
CA LEU A 26 18.14 23.17 -33.99
C LEU A 26 17.75 22.25 -32.82
N SER A 27 18.70 21.95 -31.92
CA SER A 27 18.45 21.26 -30.65
C SER A 27 18.16 22.29 -29.56
N TYR A 28 17.07 22.12 -28.82
CA TYR A 28 16.75 22.93 -27.65
C TYR A 28 16.44 22.02 -26.47
N ASP A 29 16.94 22.39 -25.28
CA ASP A 29 16.53 21.79 -24.02
C ASP A 29 15.25 22.50 -23.54
N ILE A 30 14.17 21.74 -23.39
CA ILE A 30 12.85 22.26 -22.99
C ILE A 30 12.63 21.96 -21.50
N CYS A 31 12.24 22.98 -20.74
CA CYS A 31 11.87 22.86 -19.33
C CYS A 31 10.33 22.82 -19.21
N ILE A 32 9.77 21.75 -18.65
CA ILE A 32 8.33 21.59 -18.40
C ILE A 32 8.10 21.64 -16.89
N LYS A 33 7.28 22.59 -16.43
CA LYS A 33 6.76 22.61 -15.04
C LYS A 33 5.41 21.89 -15.03
N TYR A 34 5.24 20.91 -14.15
CA TYR A 34 3.95 20.26 -13.93
C TYR A 34 3.70 20.03 -12.44
N ASN A 35 2.42 19.94 -12.08
CA ASN A 35 1.94 19.65 -10.74
C ASN A 35 1.20 18.31 -10.81
N ILE A 36 1.67 17.31 -10.05
CA ILE A 36 1.17 15.93 -10.14
C ILE A 36 0.15 15.72 -9.03
N ASN A 37 -1.12 15.53 -9.40
CA ASN A 37 -2.06 14.76 -8.60
C ASN A 37 -2.55 13.59 -9.47
N LYS A 38 -2.44 12.35 -8.96
CA LYS A 38 -2.88 11.08 -9.58
C LYS A 38 -4.33 11.19 -10.10
N THR A 39 -4.80 10.51 -11.14
CA THR A 39 -4.68 9.10 -11.55
C THR A 39 -5.24 8.94 -12.98
N SER A 40 -4.83 7.89 -13.70
CA SER A 40 -5.37 7.38 -14.97
C SER A 40 -5.07 8.19 -16.24
N ASN A 41 -4.99 7.47 -17.37
CA ASN A 41 -4.83 7.83 -18.79
C ASN A 41 -5.26 9.25 -19.23
N GLU A 42 -4.70 10.30 -18.65
CA GLU A 42 -5.04 11.67 -19.00
C GLU A 42 -4.07 12.26 -20.02
N LEU A 43 -4.66 13.04 -20.90
CA LEU A 43 -4.02 13.77 -21.97
C LEU A 43 -3.27 14.96 -21.35
N PHE A 44 -1.96 14.84 -21.11
CA PHE A 44 -1.19 15.93 -20.53
C PHE A 44 -1.01 17.05 -21.56
N ARG A 45 -1.49 18.25 -21.23
CA ARG A 45 -1.31 19.46 -22.06
C ARG A 45 -0.35 20.42 -21.37
N GLY A 46 0.75 20.73 -22.05
CA GLY A 46 1.71 21.74 -21.61
C GLY A 46 2.00 22.75 -22.70
N ASN A 47 2.35 23.97 -22.29
CA ASN A 47 2.82 25.00 -23.21
C ASN A 47 4.34 24.98 -23.27
N ILE A 48 4.88 24.80 -24.47
CA ILE A 48 6.31 24.93 -24.75
C ILE A 48 6.54 26.28 -25.42
N MET A 49 7.50 27.04 -24.90
CA MET A 49 7.92 28.31 -25.48
C MET A 49 9.11 28.08 -26.41
N LEU A 50 8.90 28.31 -27.71
CA LEU A 50 9.94 28.26 -28.74
C LEU A 50 10.20 29.70 -29.23
N GLY A 51 11.16 30.38 -28.60
CA GLY A 51 11.40 31.81 -28.82
C GLY A 51 10.22 32.67 -28.33
N ARG A 52 9.62 33.50 -29.20
CA ARG A 52 8.40 34.29 -28.88
C ARG A 52 7.09 33.56 -29.17
N LYS A 53 7.13 32.31 -29.63
CA LYS A 53 5.94 31.54 -29.98
C LYS A 53 5.66 30.52 -28.90
N SER A 54 4.42 30.50 -28.41
CA SER A 54 3.91 29.44 -27.54
C SER A 54 3.27 28.35 -28.40
N GLN A 55 3.60 27.09 -28.13
CA GLN A 55 2.94 25.94 -28.72
C GLN A 55 2.39 25.04 -27.61
N VAL A 56 1.11 24.67 -27.73
CA VAL A 56 0.50 23.64 -26.90
C VAL A 56 0.98 22.30 -27.43
N VAL A 57 1.66 21.53 -26.58
CA VAL A 57 2.04 20.16 -26.89
C VAL A 57 1.26 19.23 -25.98
N THR A 58 0.84 18.12 -26.57
CA THR A 58 0.13 17.06 -25.87
C THR A 58 1.02 15.83 -25.89
N TRP A 59 1.20 15.17 -24.75
CA TRP A 59 1.90 13.89 -24.68
C TRP A 59 1.10 12.90 -23.84
N HIS A 60 1.33 11.62 -24.15
CA HIS A 60 0.82 10.50 -23.38
C HIS A 60 1.96 10.00 -22.50
N GLU A 61 1.73 9.97 -21.19
CA GLU A 61 2.59 9.22 -20.29
C GLU A 61 2.26 7.74 -20.50
N GLN A 62 3.12 7.03 -21.24
CA GLN A 62 3.07 5.58 -21.27
C GLN A 62 3.70 5.08 -19.98
N VAL A 63 2.90 4.93 -18.92
CA VAL A 63 3.29 4.11 -17.79
C VAL A 63 3.47 2.69 -18.34
N GLY A 64 4.69 2.17 -18.29
CA GLY A 64 4.98 0.84 -18.81
C GLY A 64 4.21 -0.21 -18.02
N GLU A 65 3.70 -1.24 -18.71
CA GLU A 65 3.07 -2.40 -18.03
C GLU A 65 4.02 -3.06 -17.02
N GLU A 66 5.33 -2.98 -17.25
CA GLU A 66 6.38 -3.43 -16.33
C GLU A 66 6.37 -2.67 -14.98
N ASP A 67 6.20 -1.34 -14.99
CA ASP A 67 6.15 -0.54 -13.75
C ASP A 67 4.91 -0.85 -12.90
N ILE A 68 3.79 -1.18 -13.55
CA ILE A 68 2.54 -1.53 -12.86
C ILE A 68 2.70 -2.88 -12.14
N MET A 69 3.31 -3.85 -12.81
CA MET A 69 3.54 -5.19 -12.25
C MET A 69 4.55 -5.15 -11.08
N GLU A 70 5.64 -4.39 -11.20
CA GLU A 70 6.62 -4.25 -10.11
C GLU A 70 6.00 -3.62 -8.86
N ASN A 71 5.14 -2.60 -9.04
CA ASN A 71 4.41 -1.98 -7.93
C ASN A 71 3.44 -2.97 -7.24
N GLN A 72 2.76 -3.82 -8.01
CA GLN A 72 1.88 -4.85 -7.45
C GLN A 72 2.66 -5.90 -6.65
N ILE A 73 3.79 -6.38 -7.18
CA ILE A 73 4.66 -7.33 -6.48
C ILE A 73 5.19 -6.73 -5.17
N SER A 74 5.61 -5.45 -5.19
CA SER A 74 6.08 -4.75 -3.98
C SER A 74 4.98 -4.68 -2.93
N MET A 75 3.76 -4.34 -3.33
CA MET A 75 2.60 -4.28 -2.42
C MET A 75 2.28 -5.66 -1.81
N CYS A 76 2.29 -6.72 -2.63
CA CYS A 76 2.10 -8.08 -2.13
C CYS A 76 3.12 -8.45 -1.06
N ARG A 77 4.40 -8.09 -1.24
CA ARG A 77 5.45 -8.32 -0.23
C ARG A 77 5.18 -7.55 1.05
N GLU A 78 4.78 -6.29 0.95
CA GLU A 78 4.44 -5.46 2.12
C GLU A 78 3.27 -6.05 2.93
N ILE A 79 2.25 -6.59 2.27
CA ILE A 79 1.13 -7.28 2.92
C ILE A 79 1.63 -8.46 3.76
N ILE A 80 2.50 -9.31 3.21
CA ILE A 80 3.05 -10.47 3.92
C ILE A 80 3.91 -10.05 5.12
N ILE A 81 4.77 -9.04 4.95
CA ILE A 81 5.60 -8.50 6.04
C ILE A 81 4.74 -7.92 7.15
N MET A 82 3.69 -7.17 6.80
CA MET A 82 2.76 -6.60 7.76
C MET A 82 2.00 -7.69 8.52
N GLY A 83 1.58 -8.75 7.82
CA GLY A 83 1.02 -9.95 8.44
C GLY A 83 1.95 -10.58 9.48
N GLY A 84 3.23 -10.75 9.17
CA GLY A 84 4.22 -11.25 10.14
C GLY A 84 4.36 -10.33 11.36
N THR A 85 4.38 -9.01 11.16
CA THR A 85 4.45 -8.04 12.27
C THR A 85 3.19 -8.08 13.14
N MET A 86 2.02 -8.25 12.52
CA MET A 86 0.77 -8.44 13.25
C MET A 86 0.78 -9.74 14.07
N GLU A 87 1.32 -10.84 13.53
CA GLU A 87 1.45 -12.10 14.25
C GLU A 87 2.32 -11.95 15.51
N GLU A 88 3.46 -11.27 15.39
CA GLU A 88 4.33 -10.96 16.53
C GLU A 88 3.60 -10.09 17.57
N GLY A 89 2.87 -9.07 17.11
CA GLY A 89 2.04 -8.21 17.96
C GLY A 89 0.97 -8.98 18.71
N LEU A 90 0.22 -9.85 18.03
CA LEU A 90 -0.81 -10.70 18.64
C LEU A 90 -0.21 -11.68 19.66
N ASN A 91 0.94 -12.29 19.37
CA ASN A 91 1.66 -13.13 20.33
C ASN A 91 2.09 -12.33 21.56
N HIS A 92 2.57 -11.09 21.36
CA HIS A 92 2.91 -10.19 22.45
C HIS A 92 1.68 -9.86 23.32
N LEU A 93 0.53 -9.56 22.70
CA LEU A 93 -0.73 -9.33 23.41
C LEU A 93 -1.11 -10.53 24.28
N VAL A 94 -1.11 -11.75 23.73
CA VAL A 94 -1.43 -12.96 24.50
C VAL A 94 -0.53 -13.13 25.72
N ARG A 95 0.78 -12.88 25.56
CA ARG A 95 1.73 -12.96 26.67
C ARG A 95 1.42 -11.92 27.74
N ARG A 96 1.26 -10.65 27.36
CA ARG A 96 1.00 -9.54 28.31
C ARG A 96 -0.35 -9.69 29.03
N MET A 97 -1.38 -10.14 28.33
CA MET A 97 -2.67 -10.47 28.93
C MET A 97 -2.55 -11.65 29.91
N GLY A 98 -1.71 -12.64 29.61
CA GLY A 98 -1.38 -13.73 30.53
C GLY A 98 -0.67 -13.27 31.80
N GLU A 99 0.14 -12.21 31.71
CA GLU A 99 0.84 -11.57 32.84
C GLU A 99 -0.06 -10.62 33.66
N GLY A 100 -1.34 -10.46 33.29
CA GLY A 100 -2.29 -9.58 33.98
C GLY A 100 -2.30 -8.13 33.49
N HIS A 101 -1.57 -7.81 32.42
CA HIS A 101 -1.47 -6.46 31.86
C HIS A 101 -2.44 -6.23 30.70
N PHE A 102 -3.71 -6.56 30.89
CA PHE A 102 -4.68 -6.50 29.79
C PHE A 102 -4.98 -5.05 29.37
N GLU A 103 -5.29 -4.17 30.31
CA GLU A 103 -5.63 -2.77 30.02
C GLU A 103 -4.48 -2.04 29.30
N ASP A 104 -3.24 -2.33 29.72
CA ASP A 104 -2.02 -1.81 29.12
C ASP A 104 -1.82 -2.26 27.66
N THR A 105 -2.57 -3.25 27.17
CA THR A 105 -2.39 -3.79 25.82
C THR A 105 -3.31 -3.17 24.77
N ARG A 106 -4.19 -2.24 25.19
CA ARG A 106 -5.19 -1.62 24.31
C ARG A 106 -4.58 -0.95 23.08
N TYR A 107 -3.53 -0.14 23.26
CA TYR A 107 -2.92 0.61 22.16
C TYR A 107 -2.38 -0.33 21.07
N LEU A 108 -1.72 -1.42 21.47
CA LEU A 108 -1.16 -2.37 20.51
C LEU A 108 -2.27 -3.14 19.80
N PHE A 109 -3.40 -3.40 20.49
CA PHE A 109 -4.56 -3.98 19.83
C PHE A 109 -5.17 -3.02 18.79
N ASP A 110 -5.25 -1.72 19.08
CA ASP A 110 -5.69 -0.71 18.13
C ASP A 110 -4.77 -0.66 16.88
N ASP A 111 -3.45 -0.75 17.06
CA ASP A 111 -2.49 -0.83 15.95
C ASP A 111 -2.74 -2.08 15.07
N ILE A 112 -3.07 -3.22 15.68
CA ILE A 112 -3.43 -4.45 14.94
C ILE A 112 -4.73 -4.25 14.14
N MET A 113 -5.72 -3.55 14.69
CA MET A 113 -6.96 -3.24 13.98
C MET A 113 -6.71 -2.36 12.76
N GLU A 114 -5.84 -1.35 12.90
CA GLU A 114 -5.46 -0.47 11.79
C GLU A 114 -4.69 -1.23 10.71
N ALA A 115 -3.73 -2.08 11.10
CA ALA A 115 -2.97 -2.91 10.17
C ALA A 115 -3.89 -3.89 9.40
N PHE A 116 -4.87 -4.50 10.08
CA PHE A 116 -5.87 -5.35 9.43
C PHE A 116 -6.65 -4.59 8.35
N ARG A 117 -7.10 -3.36 8.64
CA ARG A 117 -7.81 -2.53 7.67
C ARG A 117 -6.93 -2.13 6.50
N ALA A 118 -5.68 -1.79 6.77
CA ALA A 118 -4.69 -1.44 5.74
C ALA A 118 -4.44 -2.61 4.78
N ILE A 119 -4.29 -3.83 5.30
CA ILE A 119 -4.14 -5.03 4.48
C ILE A 119 -5.38 -5.26 3.61
N ASN A 120 -6.60 -5.21 4.18
CA ASN A 120 -7.81 -5.42 3.37
C ASN A 120 -7.96 -4.38 2.26
N ALA A 121 -7.71 -3.11 2.57
CA ALA A 121 -7.72 -2.05 1.56
C ALA A 121 -6.67 -2.29 0.46
N ALA A 122 -5.48 -2.80 0.81
CA ALA A 122 -4.47 -3.15 -0.16
C ALA A 122 -4.90 -4.33 -1.04
N LEU A 123 -5.48 -5.39 -0.46
CA LEU A 123 -5.96 -6.57 -1.18
C LEU A 123 -7.02 -6.22 -2.24
N GLU A 124 -7.88 -5.23 -1.99
CA GLU A 124 -8.85 -4.72 -2.96
C GLU A 124 -8.18 -4.12 -4.22
N THR A 125 -6.94 -3.66 -4.11
CA THR A 125 -6.19 -3.05 -5.23
C THR A 125 -5.33 -4.03 -6.00
N VAL A 126 -5.11 -5.23 -5.45
CA VAL A 126 -4.33 -6.28 -6.12
C VAL A 126 -5.22 -6.96 -7.17
N SER A 127 -4.74 -7.03 -8.41
CA SER A 127 -5.46 -7.61 -9.56
C SER A 127 -5.52 -9.16 -9.51
N ILE A 128 -6.09 -9.72 -8.44
CA ILE A 128 -6.34 -11.15 -8.27
C ILE A 128 -7.85 -11.42 -8.32
N GLN A 129 -8.23 -12.55 -8.92
CA GLN A 129 -9.60 -13.06 -8.84
C GLN A 129 -9.83 -13.67 -7.45
N TRP A 130 -10.17 -12.81 -6.48
CA TRP A 130 -10.44 -13.22 -5.10
C TRP A 130 -11.69 -14.10 -4.94
N GLU A 131 -12.59 -14.10 -5.94
CA GLU A 131 -13.87 -14.81 -5.94
C GLU A 131 -13.74 -16.34 -5.76
N GLU A 132 -12.61 -16.92 -6.17
CA GLU A 132 -12.32 -18.34 -6.00
C GLU A 132 -11.58 -18.66 -4.68
N THR A 133 -11.21 -17.63 -3.93
CA THR A 133 -10.41 -17.75 -2.70
C THR A 133 -11.29 -17.66 -1.47
N LYS A 134 -10.75 -18.10 -0.32
CA LYS A 134 -11.43 -17.94 0.98
C LYS A 134 -11.10 -16.62 1.68
N VAL A 135 -10.34 -15.73 1.04
CA VAL A 135 -9.82 -14.51 1.70
C VAL A 135 -10.95 -13.62 2.20
N GLY A 136 -12.02 -13.41 1.43
CA GLY A 136 -13.18 -12.62 1.86
C GLY A 136 -13.86 -13.19 3.10
N GLU A 137 -14.25 -14.47 3.07
CA GLU A 137 -14.88 -15.17 4.21
C GLU A 137 -13.99 -15.13 5.47
N LEU A 138 -12.70 -15.37 5.30
CA LEU A 138 -11.74 -15.36 6.41
C LEU A 138 -11.52 -13.95 6.96
N SER A 139 -11.58 -12.92 6.12
CA SER A 139 -11.50 -11.51 6.53
C SER A 139 -12.71 -11.13 7.37
N ASP A 140 -13.91 -11.49 6.95
CA ASP A 140 -15.14 -11.27 7.71
C ASP A 140 -15.08 -11.96 9.08
N ARG A 141 -14.64 -13.23 9.11
CA ARG A 141 -14.48 -13.99 10.34
C ARG A 141 -13.45 -13.38 11.28
N LEU A 142 -12.33 -12.88 10.76
CA LEU A 142 -11.32 -12.20 11.55
C LEU A 142 -11.86 -10.86 12.09
N GLN A 143 -12.55 -10.07 11.25
CA GLN A 143 -13.20 -8.83 11.66
C GLN A 143 -14.19 -9.05 12.80
N MET A 144 -15.05 -10.08 12.72
CA MET A 144 -15.96 -10.44 13.82
C MET A 144 -15.21 -10.76 15.13
N SER A 145 -14.04 -11.41 15.03
CA SER A 145 -13.22 -11.75 16.19
C SER A 145 -12.54 -10.51 16.80
N ILE A 146 -12.10 -9.59 15.94
CA ILE A 146 -11.56 -8.28 16.32
C ILE A 146 -12.63 -7.44 17.01
N ASP A 147 -13.83 -7.34 16.46
CA ASP A 147 -14.93 -6.55 17.03
C ASP A 147 -15.34 -7.09 18.40
N LYS A 148 -15.37 -8.42 18.55
CA LYS A 148 -15.63 -9.07 19.84
C LYS A 148 -14.53 -8.75 20.86
N MET A 149 -13.26 -8.77 20.45
CA MET A 149 -12.15 -8.37 21.32
C MET A 149 -12.23 -6.90 21.72
N ASN A 150 -12.61 -6.02 20.80
CA ASN A 150 -12.84 -4.60 21.09
C ASN A 150 -13.92 -4.42 22.17
N GLN A 151 -15.03 -5.16 22.07
CA GLN A 151 -16.08 -5.15 23.10
C GLN A 151 -15.57 -5.64 24.47
N PHE A 152 -14.67 -6.63 24.52
CA PHE A 152 -14.10 -7.07 25.80
C PHE A 152 -13.23 -6.00 26.48
N TYR A 153 -12.51 -5.19 25.70
CA TYR A 153 -11.82 -4.02 26.25
C TYR A 153 -12.81 -2.98 26.79
N GLU A 154 -13.87 -2.67 26.04
CA GLU A 154 -14.87 -1.66 26.43
C GLU A 154 -15.67 -2.07 27.68
N ASP A 155 -16.08 -3.33 27.74
CA ASP A 155 -16.87 -3.89 28.85
C ASP A 155 -16.02 -4.29 30.07
N ASN A 156 -14.69 -4.12 30.00
CA ASN A 156 -13.73 -4.59 31.00
C ASN A 156 -13.84 -6.11 31.32
N LYS A 157 -14.15 -6.93 30.31
CA LYS A 157 -14.31 -8.40 30.42
C LYS A 157 -12.97 -9.11 30.21
N LEU A 158 -12.00 -8.79 31.06
CA LEU A 158 -10.59 -9.14 30.88
C LEU A 158 -10.32 -10.65 30.76
N ASP A 159 -10.94 -11.45 31.62
CA ASP A 159 -10.74 -12.91 31.61
C ASP A 159 -11.25 -13.56 30.32
N GLN A 160 -12.43 -13.15 29.86
CA GLN A 160 -12.99 -13.65 28.61
C GLN A 160 -12.18 -13.15 27.41
N GLY A 161 -11.76 -11.89 27.41
CA GLY A 161 -10.90 -11.33 26.38
C GLY A 161 -9.58 -12.10 26.25
N ARG A 162 -8.95 -12.49 27.36
CA ARG A 162 -7.72 -13.31 27.32
C ARG A 162 -7.96 -14.67 26.69
N ILE A 163 -9.06 -15.33 27.04
CA ILE A 163 -9.43 -16.65 26.48
C ILE A 163 -9.69 -16.51 24.98
N ASP A 164 -10.51 -15.55 24.58
CA ASP A 164 -10.90 -15.36 23.18
C ASP A 164 -9.72 -14.88 22.31
N MET A 165 -8.82 -14.05 22.84
CA MET A 165 -7.59 -13.68 22.14
C MET A 165 -6.79 -14.92 21.73
N LYS A 166 -6.59 -15.86 22.66
CA LYS A 166 -5.78 -17.07 22.45
C LYS A 166 -6.50 -18.12 21.61
N PHE A 167 -7.78 -18.35 21.84
CA PHE A 167 -8.50 -19.50 21.28
C PHE A 167 -9.44 -19.15 20.12
N VAL A 168 -9.70 -17.86 19.87
CA VAL A 168 -10.59 -17.40 18.80
C VAL A 168 -9.84 -16.49 17.84
N LEU A 169 -9.31 -15.35 18.32
CA LEU A 169 -8.70 -14.35 17.45
C LEU A 169 -7.40 -14.84 16.83
N MET A 170 -6.45 -15.33 17.63
CA MET A 170 -5.17 -15.84 17.11
C MET A 170 -5.34 -16.95 16.05
N PRO A 171 -6.18 -17.99 16.29
CA PRO A 171 -6.43 -19.00 15.25
C PRO A 171 -7.11 -18.44 14.01
N ALA A 172 -8.07 -17.50 14.15
CA ALA A 172 -8.70 -16.86 13.00
C ALA A 172 -7.68 -16.06 12.17
N PHE A 173 -6.80 -15.31 12.84
CA PHE A 173 -5.72 -14.56 12.20
C PHE A 173 -4.76 -15.48 11.45
N SER A 174 -4.32 -16.57 12.09
CA SER A 174 -3.37 -17.52 11.50
C SER A 174 -3.91 -18.14 10.21
N VAL A 175 -5.18 -18.55 10.20
CA VAL A 175 -5.83 -19.10 8.99
C VAL A 175 -5.99 -18.04 7.91
N TRP A 176 -6.37 -16.81 8.29
CA TRP A 176 -6.51 -15.70 7.36
C TRP A 176 -5.20 -15.34 6.65
N ILE A 177 -4.10 -15.15 7.41
CA ILE A 177 -2.82 -14.77 6.81
C ILE A 177 -2.21 -15.88 5.96
N GLN A 178 -2.43 -17.16 6.32
CA GLN A 178 -2.01 -18.30 5.52
C GLN A 178 -2.73 -18.37 4.16
N GLU A 179 -4.03 -18.05 4.12
CA GLU A 179 -4.75 -18.02 2.85
C GLU A 179 -4.28 -16.85 1.98
N ILE A 180 -4.01 -15.68 2.57
CA ILE A 180 -3.39 -14.55 1.86
C ILE A 180 -2.03 -14.94 1.30
N ASP A 181 -1.14 -15.52 2.11
CA ASP A 181 0.19 -15.94 1.67
C ASP A 181 0.12 -16.95 0.52
N LYS A 182 -0.76 -17.94 0.63
CA LYS A 182 -1.03 -18.91 -0.43
C LYS A 182 -1.48 -18.24 -1.74
N CYS A 183 -2.29 -17.18 -1.66
CA CYS A 183 -2.76 -16.45 -2.84
C CYS A 183 -1.69 -15.52 -3.44
N LEU A 184 -0.85 -14.89 -2.60
CA LEU A 184 0.13 -13.88 -3.04
C LEU A 184 1.49 -14.49 -3.42
N SER A 185 1.90 -15.58 -2.78
CA SER A 185 3.18 -16.25 -3.02
C SER A 185 3.49 -16.53 -4.51
N PRO A 186 2.55 -17.04 -5.33
CA PRO A 186 2.78 -17.26 -6.75
C PRO A 186 3.14 -15.99 -7.54
N LEU A 187 2.61 -14.84 -7.14
CA LEU A 187 2.87 -13.54 -7.79
C LEU A 187 4.19 -12.93 -7.37
N ILE A 188 4.65 -13.24 -6.16
CA ILE A 188 5.92 -12.73 -5.64
C ILE A 188 7.11 -13.50 -6.25
N GLN A 189 6.88 -14.76 -6.64
CA GLN A 189 7.89 -15.68 -7.17
C GLN A 189 7.94 -15.73 -8.71
N SER A 190 6.96 -15.14 -9.40
CA SER A 190 6.90 -15.00 -10.86
C SER A 190 7.84 -13.92 -11.38
#